data_AF-A0A353NMS6-F1
#
_entry.id   AF-A0A353NMS6-F1
#
_cell.length_a   1.000
_cell.length_b   1.000
_cell.length_c   1.000
_cell.angle_alpha   90.00
_cell.angle_beta   90.00
_cell.angle_gamma   90.00
#
_symmetry.space_group_name_H-M   'P 1'
#
loop_
_entity.id
_entity.type
_entity.pdbx_description
1 polymer ?
#
loop_
_entity_poly.entity_id
_entity_poly.type
_entity_poly.pdbx_seq_one_letter_code
_entity_poly.pdbx_strand_id
1 'polypeptide(L)'
;MVVSYCLELSTHMTGVLSKGWVVIPVGINIRKQQVLEAIVESHIATAEPVSSRSIARKYRLGVSSATIRNEMSDLEELGLIEQPHTSAGRIPSQSGYRYYVDRLMKNSSLTTQEKRIISSMFAQKAKAINNLIQRTIKTVTHLTDYLVLLSWPQLENAALKKIKVLPLTPDQSLMVIMTETGWVESKVIDLPSGMTSDSLERIENVLNTHFQGLTFPQISRTILHSVYDELLKQRKLLDRIMGIVEAVLQENADEAIYLGGAHNILKQPEYSDIAKVRNLMSFIEDED
;
A
#
# COMPACT_ATOMS: atom_id res chain seq x y z
N MET A 1 0.34 1.67 15.21
CA MET A 1 1.50 1.80 14.30
C MET A 1 1.11 1.75 12.82
N VAL A 2 0.34 0.75 12.37
CA VAL A 2 -0.07 0.63 10.95
C VAL A 2 -0.98 1.77 10.47
N VAL A 3 -1.94 2.21 11.30
CA VAL A 3 -2.84 3.33 10.98
C VAL A 3 -2.10 4.66 10.82
N SER A 4 -0.97 4.83 11.53
CA SER A 4 -0.15 6.05 11.45
C SER A 4 0.72 6.08 10.20
N TYR A 5 1.19 4.93 9.71
CA TYR A 5 2.06 4.85 8.53
C TYR A 5 1.28 4.96 7.19
N CYS A 6 0.01 4.55 7.14
CA CYS A 6 -0.85 4.82 5.98
C CYS A 6 -1.06 6.33 5.72
N LEU A 7 -0.92 7.19 6.74
CA LEU A 7 -1.06 8.64 6.62
C LEU A 7 0.18 9.34 6.04
N GLU A 8 1.39 8.84 6.31
CA GLU A 8 2.63 9.41 5.78
C GLU A 8 2.82 9.12 4.28
N LEU A 9 2.31 7.99 3.77
CA LEU A 9 2.31 7.73 2.32
C LEU A 9 1.22 8.52 1.57
N SER A 10 0.14 8.92 2.26
CA SER A 10 -0.93 9.75 1.68
C SER A 10 -0.53 11.21 1.50
N THR A 11 0.43 11.72 2.28
CA THR A 11 0.82 13.15 2.24
C THR A 11 1.61 13.50 0.98
N HIS A 12 2.15 12.50 0.27
CA HIS A 12 2.85 12.69 -1.01
C HIS A 12 2.00 12.41 -2.26
N MET A 13 0.72 12.02 -2.11
CA MET A 13 -0.23 11.83 -3.22
C MET A 13 -1.29 12.95 -3.22
N THR A 14 -0.85 14.20 -3.39
CA THR A 14 -1.74 15.33 -3.58
C THR A 14 -2.38 15.27 -4.97
N GLY A 15 -3.50 14.56 -5.11
CA GLY A 15 -4.21 14.55 -6.39
C GLY A 15 -5.62 13.96 -6.43
N VAL A 16 -5.97 12.94 -5.63
CA VAL A 16 -7.16 12.12 -5.97
C VAL A 16 -8.26 12.02 -4.89
N LEU A 17 -8.09 12.49 -3.64
CA LEU A 17 -9.09 12.26 -2.58
C LEU A 17 -9.65 13.54 -1.93
N SER A 18 -10.42 14.34 -2.69
CA SER A 18 -11.02 15.59 -2.20
C SER A 18 -12.48 15.49 -1.71
N LYS A 19 -13.09 14.30 -1.64
CA LYS A 19 -14.47 14.15 -1.16
C LYS A 19 -14.53 13.29 0.10
N GLY A 20 -14.73 13.90 1.27
CA GLY A 20 -15.09 13.18 2.50
C GLY A 20 -14.33 13.55 3.78
N TRP A 21 -13.78 14.77 3.92
CA TRP A 21 -13.12 15.16 5.16
C TRP A 21 -14.15 15.35 6.29
N VAL A 22 -14.08 14.48 7.29
CA VAL A 22 -14.80 14.60 8.56
C VAL A 22 -14.30 15.85 9.28
N VAL A 23 -15.19 16.80 9.57
CA VAL A 23 -14.86 17.98 10.37
C VAL A 23 -14.57 17.54 11.81
N ILE A 24 -13.33 17.70 12.26
CA ILE A 24 -12.90 17.32 13.60
C ILE A 24 -13.20 18.48 14.55
N PRO A 25 -14.07 18.32 15.57
CA PRO A 25 -14.36 19.39 16.52
C PRO A 25 -13.11 19.79 17.31
N VAL A 26 -12.79 21.09 17.29
CA VAL A 26 -11.66 21.68 18.02
C VAL A 26 -12.14 22.20 19.37
N GLY A 27 -11.41 21.93 20.46
CA GLY A 27 -11.72 22.50 21.79
C GLY A 27 -12.39 21.56 22.79
N ILE A 28 -12.10 20.26 22.74
CA ILE A 28 -12.54 19.28 23.74
C ILE A 28 -11.70 19.43 25.02
N ASN A 29 -12.35 19.48 26.19
CA ASN A 29 -11.63 19.56 27.46
C ASN A 29 -10.86 18.25 27.78
N ILE A 30 -9.88 18.33 28.68
CA ILE A 30 -9.01 17.19 29.04
C ILE A 30 -9.83 15.99 29.53
N ARG A 31 -10.93 16.21 30.25
CA ARG A 31 -11.73 15.11 30.80
C ARG A 31 -12.48 14.36 29.69
N LYS A 32 -13.10 15.06 28.76
CA LYS A 32 -13.78 14.48 27.59
C LYS A 32 -12.78 13.73 26.72
N GLN A 33 -11.56 14.24 26.56
CA GLN A 33 -10.48 13.53 25.88
C GLN A 33 -10.15 12.21 26.58
N GLN A 34 -9.99 12.20 27.91
CA GLN A 34 -9.74 10.98 28.69
C GLN A 34 -10.89 9.98 28.61
N VAL A 35 -12.13 10.46 28.61
CA VAL A 35 -13.32 9.60 28.45
C VAL A 35 -13.36 9.01 27.04
N LEU A 36 -13.10 9.80 25.99
CA LEU A 36 -13.02 9.33 24.61
C LEU A 36 -11.89 8.31 24.42
N GLU A 37 -10.70 8.58 24.95
CA GLU A 37 -9.54 7.66 24.96
C GLU A 37 -9.94 6.32 25.59
N ALA A 38 -10.56 6.34 26.77
CA ALA A 38 -11.00 5.13 27.46
C ALA A 38 -12.08 4.35 26.71
N ILE A 39 -13.00 5.03 26.02
CA ILE A 39 -14.03 4.38 25.18
C ILE A 39 -13.35 3.70 23.99
N VAL A 40 -12.49 4.41 23.27
CA VAL A 40 -11.79 3.88 22.09
C VAL A 40 -10.93 2.69 22.45
N GLU A 41 -10.09 2.80 23.48
CA GLU A 41 -9.23 1.68 23.91
C GLU A 41 -10.02 0.47 24.40
N SER A 42 -11.11 0.70 25.15
CA SER A 42 -11.94 -0.41 25.63
C SER A 42 -12.68 -1.08 24.47
N HIS A 43 -13.13 -0.31 23.48
CA HIS A 43 -13.80 -0.84 22.30
C HIS A 43 -12.82 -1.62 21.42
N ILE A 44 -11.62 -1.11 21.13
CA ILE A 44 -10.57 -1.83 20.37
C ILE A 44 -10.24 -3.18 21.03
N ALA A 45 -10.23 -3.23 22.36
CA ALA A 45 -9.89 -4.45 23.07
C ALA A 45 -11.00 -5.52 23.08
N THR A 46 -12.27 -5.15 22.83
CA THR A 46 -13.42 -6.05 23.08
C THR A 46 -14.43 -6.12 21.96
N ALA A 47 -14.45 -5.15 21.04
CA ALA A 47 -15.53 -4.90 20.08
C ALA A 47 -16.93 -4.74 20.72
N GLU A 48 -17.01 -4.43 22.02
CA GLU A 48 -18.27 -4.30 22.75
C GLU A 48 -18.61 -2.83 23.09
N PRO A 49 -19.91 -2.45 23.12
CA PRO A 49 -20.34 -1.14 23.58
C PRO A 49 -19.89 -0.83 25.02
N VAL A 50 -19.30 0.35 25.23
CA VAL A 50 -18.67 0.73 26.50
C VAL A 50 -19.65 1.52 27.37
N SER A 51 -19.76 1.16 28.66
CA SER A 51 -20.63 1.85 29.62
C SER A 51 -19.86 2.82 30.51
N SER A 52 -20.51 3.88 30.99
CA SER A 52 -19.87 4.81 31.94
C SER A 52 -19.42 4.12 33.24
N ARG A 53 -20.11 3.04 33.65
CA ARG A 53 -19.72 2.21 34.80
C ARG A 53 -18.44 1.42 34.55
N SER A 54 -18.27 0.85 33.36
CA SER A 54 -17.05 0.10 33.03
C SER A 54 -15.84 1.03 32.96
N ILE A 55 -15.99 2.24 32.41
CA ILE A 55 -14.94 3.25 32.39
C ILE A 55 -14.55 3.67 33.81
N ALA A 56 -15.53 4.04 34.64
CA ALA A 56 -15.29 4.46 36.03
C ALA A 56 -14.47 3.41 36.81
N ARG A 57 -14.80 2.13 36.62
CA ARG A 57 -14.15 1.00 37.29
C ARG A 57 -12.74 0.72 36.74
N LYS A 58 -12.55 0.74 35.43
CA LYS A 58 -11.31 0.31 34.76
C LYS A 58 -10.25 1.41 34.70
N TYR A 59 -10.63 2.65 34.40
CA TYR A 59 -9.69 3.74 34.09
C TYR A 59 -9.47 4.72 35.25
N ARG A 60 -10.22 4.60 36.35
CA ARG A 60 -10.05 5.40 37.60
C ARG A 60 -9.84 6.90 37.36
N LEU A 61 -10.65 7.50 36.49
CA LEU A 61 -10.56 8.92 36.09
C LEU A 61 -10.87 9.94 37.21
N GLY A 62 -10.99 9.50 38.47
CA GLY A 62 -11.28 10.37 39.63
C GLY A 62 -12.70 10.95 39.65
N VAL A 63 -13.62 10.46 38.81
CA VAL A 63 -15.00 10.96 38.69
C VAL A 63 -16.03 9.83 38.76
N SER A 64 -17.26 10.19 39.11
CA SER A 64 -18.37 9.24 39.23
C SER A 64 -18.85 8.74 37.85
N SER A 65 -19.50 7.57 37.82
CA SER A 65 -20.16 7.06 36.60
C SER A 65 -21.25 8.01 36.07
N ALA A 66 -21.89 8.79 36.93
CA ALA A 66 -22.87 9.81 36.51
C ALA A 66 -22.18 10.96 35.76
N THR A 67 -21.04 11.45 36.27
CA THR A 67 -20.22 12.46 35.60
C THR A 67 -19.74 11.96 34.25
N ILE A 68 -19.23 10.73 34.17
CA ILE A 68 -18.78 10.13 32.90
C ILE A 68 -19.95 10.01 31.91
N ARG A 69 -21.16 9.66 32.37
CA ARG A 69 -22.35 9.62 31.51
C ARG A 69 -22.67 10.98 30.89
N ASN A 70 -22.51 12.07 31.65
CA ASN A 70 -22.68 13.42 31.12
C ASN A 70 -21.62 13.75 30.06
N GLU A 71 -20.34 13.45 30.32
CA GLU A 71 -19.28 13.68 29.32
C GLU A 71 -19.49 12.82 28.06
N MET A 72 -20.03 11.60 28.19
CA MET A 72 -20.43 10.76 27.05
C MET A 72 -21.58 11.38 26.26
N SER A 73 -22.55 12.02 26.91
CA SER A 73 -23.63 12.74 26.22
C SER A 73 -23.07 13.87 25.37
N ASP A 74 -22.16 14.66 25.92
CA ASP A 74 -21.51 15.75 25.18
C ASP A 74 -20.66 15.23 24.01
N LEU A 75 -19.95 14.10 24.18
CA LEU A 75 -19.19 13.46 23.11
C LEU A 75 -20.09 12.90 21.99
N GLU A 76 -21.28 12.44 22.34
CA GLU A 76 -22.30 11.97 21.39
C GLU A 76 -22.91 13.14 20.60
N GLU A 77 -23.21 14.26 21.25
CA GLU A 77 -23.64 15.50 20.59
C GLU A 77 -22.57 16.05 19.62
N LEU A 78 -21.28 15.88 19.97
CA LEU A 78 -20.15 16.20 19.09
C LEU A 78 -19.94 15.18 17.96
N GLY A 79 -20.73 14.10 17.93
CA GLY A 79 -20.67 13.06 16.91
C GLY A 79 -19.44 12.15 17.01
N LEU A 80 -18.71 12.16 18.13
CA LEU A 80 -17.48 11.37 18.33
C LEU A 80 -17.74 9.96 18.86
N ILE A 81 -18.89 9.76 19.51
CA ILE A 81 -19.36 8.45 19.94
C ILE A 81 -20.84 8.32 19.59
N GLU A 82 -21.34 7.10 19.51
CA GLU A 82 -22.73 6.84 19.18
C GLU A 82 -23.29 5.68 19.98
N GLN A 83 -24.62 5.62 20.07
CA GLN A 83 -25.35 4.54 20.70
C GLN A 83 -25.90 3.57 19.63
N PRO A 84 -25.39 2.33 19.52
CA PRO A 84 -25.84 1.40 18.48
C PRO A 84 -27.29 0.92 18.69
N HIS A 85 -27.71 0.74 19.96
CA HIS A 85 -29.07 0.36 20.34
C HIS A 85 -29.50 1.06 21.64
N THR A 86 -30.80 1.27 21.83
CA THR A 86 -31.40 2.07 22.93
C THR A 86 -30.98 1.64 24.36
N SER A 87 -30.52 0.41 24.55
CA SER A 87 -30.01 -0.11 25.84
C SER A 87 -28.50 -0.37 25.87
N ALA A 88 -27.80 -0.21 24.76
CA ALA A 88 -26.37 -0.46 24.65
C ALA A 88 -25.53 0.69 25.25
N GLY A 89 -24.26 0.40 25.53
CA GLY A 89 -23.25 1.43 25.83
C GLY A 89 -23.01 2.38 24.65
N ARG A 90 -21.83 3.01 24.61
CA ARG A 90 -21.39 3.81 23.46
C ARG A 90 -20.25 3.14 22.72
N ILE A 91 -20.22 3.34 21.41
CA ILE A 91 -19.11 2.95 20.55
C ILE A 91 -18.48 4.21 19.94
N PRO A 92 -17.18 4.22 19.63
CA PRO A 92 -16.60 5.32 18.87
C PRO A 92 -17.18 5.37 17.46
N SER A 93 -17.53 6.58 17.01
CA SER A 93 -17.85 6.81 15.60
C SER A 93 -16.56 6.89 14.77
N GLN A 94 -16.69 6.98 13.44
CA GLN A 94 -15.53 7.20 12.56
C GLN A 94 -14.75 8.48 12.94
N SER A 95 -15.45 9.56 13.30
CA SER A 95 -14.81 10.81 13.72
C SER A 95 -14.15 10.67 15.09
N GLY A 96 -14.72 9.86 16.00
CA GLY A 96 -14.13 9.51 17.28
C GLY A 96 -12.80 8.76 17.14
N TYR A 97 -12.77 7.74 16.28
CA TYR A 97 -11.53 7.02 15.97
C TYR A 97 -10.49 7.94 15.33
N ARG A 98 -10.91 8.80 14.40
CA ARG A 98 -10.01 9.77 13.77
C ARG A 98 -9.41 10.72 14.80
N TYR A 99 -10.24 11.30 15.68
CA TYR A 99 -9.78 12.18 16.75
C TYR A 99 -8.77 11.47 17.66
N TYR A 100 -9.05 10.22 18.05
CA TYR A 100 -8.14 9.44 18.87
C TYR A 100 -6.77 9.26 18.20
N VAL A 101 -6.74 8.83 16.93
CA VAL A 101 -5.49 8.64 16.19
C VAL A 101 -4.71 9.95 16.05
N ASP A 102 -5.40 11.04 15.71
CA ASP A 102 -4.74 12.30 15.38
C ASP A 102 -4.28 13.07 16.63
N ARG A 103 -4.92 12.87 17.80
CA ARG A 103 -4.73 13.73 18.98
C ARG A 103 -4.43 13.02 20.30
N LEU A 104 -4.86 11.77 20.48
CA LEU A 104 -4.79 11.07 21.77
C LEU A 104 -3.81 9.88 21.75
N MET A 105 -3.67 9.21 20.61
CA MET A 105 -2.83 8.04 20.46
C MET A 105 -1.36 8.42 20.69
N LYS A 106 -0.73 7.75 21.65
CA LYS A 106 0.69 7.92 21.94
C LYS A 106 1.51 7.12 20.93
N ASN A 107 2.58 7.71 20.40
CA ASN A 107 3.53 6.99 19.56
C ASN A 107 4.20 5.88 20.36
N SER A 108 3.86 4.62 20.06
CA SER A 108 4.57 3.45 20.55
C SER A 108 5.83 3.23 19.72
N SER A 109 6.96 3.06 20.39
CA SER A 109 8.21 2.66 19.73
C SER A 109 8.26 1.14 19.59
N LEU A 110 8.86 0.66 18.50
CA LEU A 110 9.12 -0.77 18.31
C LEU A 110 9.99 -1.31 19.45
N THR A 111 9.58 -2.44 20.00
CA THR A 111 10.36 -3.23 20.96
C THR A 111 11.66 -3.73 20.33
N THR A 112 12.65 -4.04 21.17
CA THR A 112 13.91 -4.62 20.71
C THR A 112 13.70 -5.96 19.99
N GLN A 113 12.69 -6.72 20.38
CA GLN A 113 12.35 -8.00 19.75
C GLN A 113 11.79 -7.79 18.33
N GLU A 114 10.83 -6.88 18.15
CA GLU A 114 10.28 -6.54 16.83
C GLU A 114 11.38 -6.02 15.90
N LYS A 115 12.26 -5.14 16.38
CA LYS A 115 13.41 -4.65 15.61
C LYS A 115 14.31 -5.80 15.13
N ARG A 116 14.59 -6.78 15.98
CA ARG A 116 15.40 -7.96 15.62
C ARG A 116 14.70 -8.84 14.57
N ILE A 117 13.40 -9.07 14.72
CA ILE A 117 12.61 -9.83 13.75
C ILE A 117 12.69 -9.15 12.37
N ILE A 118 12.41 -7.84 12.32
CA ILE A 118 12.51 -7.03 11.11
C ILE A 118 13.91 -7.17 10.50
N SER A 119 14.97 -6.85 11.26
CA SER A 119 16.35 -6.92 10.74
C SER A 119 16.73 -8.31 10.21
N SER A 120 16.28 -9.39 10.86
CA SER A 120 16.57 -10.76 10.43
C SER A 120 15.93 -11.15 9.10
N MET A 121 14.72 -10.65 8.81
CA MET A 121 14.00 -10.95 7.57
C MET A 121 14.58 -10.22 6.34
N PHE A 122 15.20 -9.05 6.57
CA PHE A 122 15.86 -8.24 5.53
C PHE A 122 17.37 -8.51 5.39
N ALA A 123 17.99 -9.31 6.27
CA ALA A 123 19.43 -9.60 6.23
C ALA A 123 19.88 -10.48 5.04
N GLN A 124 18.96 -11.15 4.34
CA GLN A 124 19.28 -11.92 3.15
C GLN A 124 19.25 -11.01 1.92
N LYS A 125 20.35 -10.96 1.15
CA LYS A 125 20.43 -10.24 -0.13
C LYS A 125 19.27 -10.65 -1.05
N ALA A 126 18.27 -9.79 -1.17
CA ALA A 126 17.11 -10.02 -2.03
C ALA A 126 17.57 -9.91 -3.50
N LYS A 127 17.47 -11.02 -4.25
CA LYS A 127 17.81 -11.06 -5.68
C LYS A 127 16.70 -10.54 -6.62
N ALA A 128 15.54 -10.12 -6.09
CA ALA A 128 14.44 -9.56 -6.88
C ALA A 128 13.50 -8.72 -6.00
N ILE A 129 12.94 -7.64 -6.56
CA ILE A 129 11.98 -6.75 -5.88
C ILE A 129 10.73 -7.50 -5.40
N ASN A 130 10.22 -8.46 -6.19
CA ASN A 130 9.07 -9.29 -5.82
C ASN A 130 9.31 -10.11 -4.53
N ASN A 131 10.53 -10.63 -4.35
CA ASN A 131 10.90 -11.37 -3.15
C ASN A 131 10.98 -10.46 -1.91
N LEU A 132 11.38 -9.21 -2.08
CA LEU A 132 11.39 -8.22 -1.01
C LEU A 132 9.96 -7.88 -0.57
N ILE A 133 9.06 -7.66 -1.53
CA ILE A 133 7.66 -7.32 -1.29
C ILE A 133 6.93 -8.44 -0.56
N GLN A 134 7.09 -9.68 -1.02
CA GLN A 134 6.54 -10.86 -0.34
C GLN A 134 7.01 -11.01 1.10
N ARG A 135 8.30 -10.71 1.37
CA ARG A 135 8.85 -10.72 2.72
C ARG A 135 8.27 -9.61 3.58
N THR A 136 8.15 -8.40 3.03
CA THR A 136 7.55 -7.27 3.73
C THR A 136 6.11 -7.56 4.13
N ILE A 137 5.28 -8.07 3.20
CA ILE A 137 3.89 -8.46 3.46
C ILE A 137 3.86 -9.47 4.61
N LYS A 138 4.62 -10.57 4.51
CA LYS A 138 4.69 -11.58 5.58
C LYS A 138 5.14 -11.00 6.92
N THR A 139 6.10 -10.09 6.92
CA THR A 139 6.61 -9.45 8.14
C THR A 139 5.53 -8.60 8.79
N VAL A 140 4.87 -7.73 8.02
CA VAL A 140 3.82 -6.83 8.51
C VAL A 140 2.62 -7.63 9.01
N THR A 141 2.17 -8.62 8.23
CA THR A 141 1.08 -9.52 8.63
C THR A 141 1.41 -10.26 9.93
N HIS A 142 2.65 -10.74 10.09
CA HIS A 142 3.05 -11.48 11.29
C HIS A 142 3.18 -10.60 12.54
N LEU A 143 3.67 -9.36 12.38
CA LEU A 143 3.85 -8.45 13.51
C LEU A 143 2.55 -7.77 13.95
N THR A 144 1.58 -7.64 13.05
CA THR A 144 0.38 -6.83 13.28
C THR A 144 -0.89 -7.65 13.40
N ASP A 145 -0.88 -8.93 13.03
CA ASP A 145 -2.06 -9.79 12.94
C ASP A 145 -3.20 -9.15 12.11
N TYR A 146 -2.85 -8.32 11.13
CA TYR A 146 -3.79 -7.72 10.19
C TYR A 146 -3.64 -8.29 8.78
N LEU A 147 -4.73 -8.16 8.02
CA LEU A 147 -4.70 -8.30 6.57
C LEU A 147 -3.83 -7.18 5.98
N VAL A 148 -2.93 -7.56 5.09
CA VAL A 148 -2.14 -6.64 4.30
C VAL A 148 -2.51 -6.84 2.84
N LEU A 149 -2.99 -5.77 2.21
CA LEU A 149 -3.24 -5.69 0.78
C LEU A 149 -2.19 -4.76 0.18
N LEU A 150 -1.49 -5.24 -0.84
CA LEU A 150 -0.57 -4.42 -1.62
C LEU A 150 -1.11 -4.30 -3.03
N SER A 151 -1.55 -3.10 -3.40
CA SER A 151 -1.83 -2.74 -4.77
C SER A 151 -0.51 -2.39 -5.46
N TRP A 152 -0.26 -3.04 -6.59
CA TRP A 152 0.87 -2.69 -7.41
C TRP A 152 0.59 -1.35 -8.12
N PRO A 153 1.56 -0.43 -8.24
CA PRO A 153 1.37 0.71 -9.13
C PRO A 153 1.20 0.18 -10.55
N GLN A 154 0.00 0.35 -11.13
CA GLN A 154 -0.29 0.03 -12.52
C GLN A 154 0.81 0.66 -13.40
N LEU A 155 1.61 -0.19 -14.06
CA LEU A 155 2.64 0.25 -15.00
C LEU A 155 2.04 0.94 -16.23
N GLU A 156 0.71 0.90 -16.37
CA GLU A 156 -0.06 1.57 -17.43
C GLU A 156 0.27 3.06 -17.58
N ASN A 157 0.61 3.73 -16.47
CA ASN A 157 0.93 5.17 -16.45
C ASN A 157 2.42 5.48 -16.21
N ALA A 158 3.28 4.46 -16.08
CA ALA A 158 4.70 4.68 -15.82
C ALA A 158 5.42 5.01 -17.14
N ALA A 159 5.72 6.29 -17.35
CA ALA A 159 6.48 6.74 -18.51
C ALA A 159 7.90 6.15 -18.48
N LEU A 160 8.39 5.71 -19.63
CA LEU A 160 9.72 5.18 -19.79
C LEU A 160 10.74 6.31 -19.63
N LYS A 161 11.65 6.14 -18.67
CA LYS A 161 12.72 7.10 -18.39
C LYS A 161 13.96 6.81 -19.22
N LYS A 162 14.36 5.53 -19.29
CA LYS A 162 15.58 5.13 -19.98
C LYS A 162 15.64 3.64 -20.29
N ILE A 163 16.15 3.27 -21.46
CA ILE A 163 16.59 1.91 -21.80
C ILE A 163 18.12 1.89 -21.86
N LYS A 164 18.75 0.87 -21.28
CA LYS A 164 20.19 0.62 -21.32
C LYS A 164 20.46 -0.78 -21.82
N VAL A 165 21.46 -0.95 -22.68
CA VAL A 165 21.91 -2.28 -23.14
C VAL A 165 23.37 -2.46 -22.74
N LEU A 166 23.63 -3.42 -21.86
CA LEU A 166 24.95 -3.67 -21.30
C LEU A 166 25.47 -5.03 -21.81
N PRO A 167 26.64 -5.09 -22.48
CA PRO A 167 27.19 -6.36 -22.93
C PRO A 167 27.54 -7.26 -21.74
N LEU A 168 27.17 -8.54 -21.81
CA LEU A 168 27.54 -9.57 -20.84
C LEU A 168 28.62 -10.51 -21.42
N THR A 169 28.37 -10.99 -22.63
CA THR A 169 29.26 -11.86 -23.42
C THR A 169 29.24 -11.40 -24.88
N PRO A 170 30.11 -11.93 -25.77
CA PRO A 170 30.08 -11.56 -27.19
C PRO A 170 28.74 -11.84 -27.89
N ASP A 171 27.95 -12.74 -27.35
CA ASP A 171 26.67 -13.22 -27.86
C ASP A 171 25.47 -12.86 -26.96
N GLN A 172 25.66 -12.15 -25.84
CA GLN A 172 24.57 -11.75 -24.94
C GLN A 172 24.75 -10.36 -24.33
N SER A 173 23.62 -9.67 -24.13
CA SER A 173 23.53 -8.40 -23.42
C SER A 173 22.43 -8.43 -22.36
N LEU A 174 22.59 -7.63 -21.31
CA LEU A 174 21.55 -7.29 -20.37
C LEU A 174 20.85 -6.00 -20.84
N MET A 175 19.58 -6.10 -21.20
CA MET A 175 18.71 -4.94 -21.41
C MET A 175 18.09 -4.54 -20.08
N VAL A 176 18.19 -3.26 -19.72
CA VAL A 176 17.64 -2.68 -18.50
C VAL A 176 16.68 -1.56 -18.90
N ILE A 177 15.42 -1.67 -18.51
CA ILE A 177 14.36 -0.70 -18.76
C ILE A 177 14.04 0.00 -17.45
N MET A 178 14.05 1.33 -17.45
CA MET A 178 13.77 2.16 -16.29
C MET A 178 12.60 3.11 -16.58
N THR A 179 11.69 3.27 -15.63
CA THR A 179 10.57 4.23 -15.71
C THR A 179 10.81 5.47 -14.84
N GLU A 180 9.98 6.50 -15.00
CA GLU A 180 9.99 7.69 -14.13
C GLU A 180 9.57 7.37 -12.68
N THR A 181 8.77 6.32 -12.49
CA THR A 181 8.38 5.82 -11.16
C THR A 181 9.50 5.08 -10.43
N GLY A 182 10.65 4.88 -11.10
CA GLY A 182 11.80 4.14 -10.54
C GLY A 182 11.67 2.63 -10.69
N TRP A 183 10.67 2.13 -11.44
CA TRP A 183 10.59 0.73 -11.84
C TRP A 183 11.79 0.38 -12.72
N VAL A 184 12.41 -0.79 -12.47
CA VAL A 184 13.54 -1.29 -13.23
C VAL A 184 13.31 -2.74 -13.61
N GLU A 185 13.21 -3.02 -14.90
CA GLU A 185 13.09 -4.37 -15.45
C GLU A 185 14.38 -4.74 -16.18
N SER A 186 14.86 -5.98 -16.03
CA SER A 186 16.11 -6.42 -16.65
C SER A 186 15.96 -7.77 -17.34
N LYS A 187 16.33 -7.87 -18.62
CA LYS A 187 16.21 -9.09 -19.42
C LYS A 187 17.50 -9.36 -20.18
N VAL A 188 17.96 -10.61 -20.15
CA VAL A 188 19.11 -11.04 -20.97
C VAL A 188 18.61 -11.28 -22.38
N ILE A 189 19.33 -10.74 -23.36
CA ILE A 189 19.02 -10.81 -24.78
C ILE A 189 20.23 -11.40 -25.52
N ASP A 190 20.02 -12.35 -26.43
CA ASP A 190 21.13 -12.81 -27.27
C ASP A 190 21.36 -11.83 -28.43
N LEU A 191 22.63 -11.53 -28.65
CA LEU A 191 23.12 -10.67 -29.72
C LEU A 191 23.39 -11.49 -30.99
N PRO A 192 22.99 -10.98 -32.17
CA PRO A 192 23.46 -11.54 -33.42
C PRO A 192 24.99 -11.45 -33.55
N SER A 193 25.59 -12.43 -34.22
CA SER A 193 27.02 -12.42 -34.52
C SER A 193 27.43 -11.20 -35.36
N GLY A 194 28.57 -10.59 -35.00
CA GLY A 194 29.11 -9.40 -35.68
C GLY A 194 28.60 -8.06 -35.14
N MET A 195 27.90 -8.05 -33.99
CA MET A 195 27.44 -6.82 -33.35
C MET A 195 28.58 -6.09 -32.63
N THR A 196 28.75 -4.81 -32.93
CA THR A 196 29.78 -3.95 -32.34
C THR A 196 29.21 -3.12 -31.19
N SER A 197 30.06 -2.61 -30.29
CA SER A 197 29.65 -1.67 -29.25
C SER A 197 28.95 -0.44 -29.83
N ASP A 198 29.44 0.10 -30.94
CA ASP A 198 28.82 1.23 -31.65
C ASP A 198 27.41 0.90 -32.14
N SER A 199 27.17 -0.35 -32.54
CA SER A 199 25.84 -0.81 -32.95
C SER A 199 24.90 -0.83 -31.76
N LEU A 200 25.35 -1.36 -30.62
CA LEU A 200 24.57 -1.40 -29.38
C LEU A 200 24.23 0.01 -28.87
N GLU A 201 25.20 0.93 -28.91
CA GLU A 201 24.99 2.34 -28.54
C GLU A 201 23.98 3.01 -29.47
N ARG A 202 24.06 2.75 -30.78
CA ARG A 202 23.07 3.24 -31.74
C ARG A 202 21.66 2.74 -31.44
N ILE A 203 21.52 1.45 -31.12
CA ILE A 203 20.23 0.86 -30.76
C ILE A 203 19.70 1.49 -29.47
N GLU A 204 20.54 1.64 -28.45
CA GLU A 204 20.18 2.32 -27.20
C GLU A 204 19.65 3.73 -27.51
N ASN A 205 20.34 4.49 -28.34
CA ASN A 205 19.93 5.85 -28.70
C ASN A 205 18.58 5.88 -29.41
N VAL A 206 18.37 5.03 -30.43
CA VAL A 206 17.08 4.97 -31.15
C VAL A 206 15.94 4.59 -30.20
N LEU A 207 16.13 3.57 -29.37
CA LEU A 207 15.09 3.16 -28.42
C LEU A 207 14.72 4.28 -27.45
N ASN A 208 15.71 5.00 -26.91
CA ASN A 208 15.44 6.13 -26.03
C ASN A 208 14.79 7.30 -26.79
N THR A 209 15.22 7.61 -28.02
CA THR A 209 14.61 8.67 -28.83
C THR A 209 13.12 8.43 -29.10
N HIS A 210 12.71 7.18 -29.35
CA HIS A 210 11.32 6.86 -29.69
C HIS A 210 10.46 6.52 -28.48
N PHE A 211 11.02 5.96 -27.40
CA PHE A 211 10.23 5.46 -26.27
C PHE A 211 10.30 6.31 -25.01
N GLN A 212 11.32 7.17 -24.85
CA GLN A 212 11.44 8.00 -23.65
C GLN A 212 10.23 8.94 -23.50
N GLY A 213 9.67 9.01 -22.30
CA GLY A 213 8.49 9.81 -21.97
C GLY A 213 7.16 9.15 -22.34
N LEU A 214 7.16 8.03 -23.07
CA LEU A 214 5.95 7.28 -23.38
C LEU A 214 5.65 6.25 -22.30
N THR A 215 4.38 6.07 -21.99
CA THR A 215 3.92 4.93 -21.20
C THR A 215 3.86 3.68 -22.09
N PHE A 216 3.90 2.50 -21.48
CA PHE A 216 3.80 1.23 -22.18
C PHE A 216 2.57 1.13 -23.12
N PRO A 217 1.35 1.53 -22.72
CA PRO A 217 0.20 1.58 -23.63
C PRO A 217 0.33 2.55 -24.81
N GLN A 218 1.16 3.60 -24.69
CA GLN A 218 1.38 4.59 -25.75
C GLN A 218 2.35 4.08 -26.82
N ILE A 219 3.11 3.01 -26.56
CA ILE A 219 4.00 2.36 -27.52
C ILE A 219 3.16 1.62 -28.57
N SER A 220 2.64 2.39 -29.52
CA SER A 220 1.80 1.90 -30.61
C SER A 220 2.62 1.26 -31.73
N ARG A 221 1.98 0.40 -32.54
CA ARG A 221 2.58 -0.19 -33.75
C ARG A 221 3.25 0.83 -34.67
N THR A 222 2.74 2.06 -34.73
CA THR A 222 3.31 3.14 -35.55
C THR A 222 4.70 3.55 -35.07
N ILE A 223 4.91 3.66 -33.76
CA ILE A 223 6.21 4.00 -33.16
C ILE A 223 7.17 2.81 -33.31
N LEU A 224 6.64 1.60 -33.19
CA LEU A 224 7.42 0.39 -33.45
C LEU A 224 7.90 0.34 -34.91
N HIS A 225 7.07 0.75 -35.85
CA HIS A 225 7.44 0.88 -37.26
C HIS A 225 8.52 1.94 -37.50
N SER A 226 8.46 3.11 -36.85
CA SER A 226 9.51 4.15 -37.01
C SER A 226 10.87 3.70 -36.48
N VAL A 227 10.90 2.95 -35.37
CA VAL A 227 12.11 2.30 -34.87
C VAL A 227 12.63 1.26 -35.89
N TYR A 228 11.72 0.53 -36.52
CA TYR A 228 12.05 -0.47 -37.54
C TYR A 228 12.70 0.11 -38.79
N ASP A 229 12.21 1.26 -39.24
CA ASP A 229 12.74 1.96 -40.40
C ASP A 229 14.11 2.60 -40.12
N GLU A 230 14.37 3.05 -38.89
CA GLU A 230 15.65 3.64 -38.51
C GLU A 230 16.77 2.60 -38.27
N LEU A 231 16.39 1.38 -37.89
CA LEU A 231 17.29 0.25 -37.61
C LEU A 231 17.30 -0.82 -38.69
N LEU A 232 16.91 -0.50 -39.93
CA LEU A 232 16.79 -1.47 -41.05
C LEU A 232 18.04 -2.35 -41.28
N LYS A 233 19.25 -1.88 -40.95
CA LYS A 233 20.50 -2.66 -41.05
C LYS A 233 20.66 -3.75 -39.98
N GLN A 234 19.82 -3.77 -38.95
CA GLN A 234 19.96 -4.57 -37.73
C GLN A 234 18.68 -5.40 -37.40
N ARG A 235 17.86 -5.71 -38.43
CA ARG A 235 16.56 -6.43 -38.32
C ARG A 235 16.53 -7.59 -37.31
N LYS A 236 17.53 -8.47 -37.33
CA LYS A 236 17.53 -9.68 -36.47
C LYS A 236 17.54 -9.39 -34.97
N LEU A 237 18.19 -8.31 -34.54
CA LEU A 237 18.14 -7.92 -33.12
C LEU A 237 16.85 -7.17 -32.82
N LEU A 238 16.38 -6.35 -33.76
CA LEU A 238 15.15 -5.62 -33.58
C LEU A 238 13.96 -6.54 -33.34
N ASP A 239 13.82 -7.62 -34.12
CA ASP A 239 12.76 -8.62 -33.91
C ASP A 239 12.81 -9.22 -32.49
N ARG A 240 14.01 -9.43 -31.93
CA ARG A 240 14.20 -9.93 -30.56
C ARG A 240 13.85 -8.89 -29.50
N ILE A 241 14.30 -7.65 -29.66
CA ILE A 241 13.98 -6.54 -28.75
C ILE A 241 12.47 -6.31 -28.75
N MET A 242 11.84 -6.33 -29.92
CA MET A 242 10.42 -6.18 -30.09
C MET A 242 9.63 -7.29 -29.41
N GLY A 243 10.01 -8.55 -29.59
CA GLY A 243 9.39 -9.67 -28.87
C GLY A 243 9.55 -9.56 -27.34
N ILE A 244 10.64 -8.98 -26.85
CA ILE A 244 10.84 -8.73 -25.42
C ILE A 244 9.95 -7.60 -24.92
N VAL A 245 9.89 -6.48 -25.66
CA VAL A 245 9.00 -5.36 -25.31
C VAL A 245 7.56 -5.83 -25.28
N GLU A 246 7.10 -6.58 -26.28
CA GLU A 246 5.75 -7.17 -26.30
C GLU A 246 5.50 -8.13 -25.13
N ALA A 247 6.46 -9.00 -24.80
CA ALA A 247 6.33 -9.90 -23.64
C ALA A 247 6.24 -9.12 -22.32
N VAL A 248 7.03 -8.07 -22.14
CA VAL A 248 6.98 -7.20 -20.95
C VAL A 248 5.66 -6.42 -20.90
N LEU A 249 5.12 -6.00 -22.05
CA LEU A 249 3.81 -5.37 -22.15
C LEU A 249 2.68 -6.32 -21.72
N GLN A 250 2.78 -7.61 -22.03
CA GLN A 250 1.74 -8.59 -21.71
C GLN A 250 1.85 -9.17 -20.29
N GLU A 251 3.06 -9.38 -19.75
CA GLU A 251 3.27 -9.92 -18.40
C GLU A 251 2.85 -8.96 -17.26
N ASN A 252 2.69 -7.67 -17.56
CA ASN A 252 2.34 -6.63 -16.56
C ASN A 252 0.87 -6.16 -16.62
N ALA A 253 0.03 -6.83 -17.43
CA ALA A 253 -1.40 -6.54 -17.54
C ALA A 253 -2.24 -7.25 -16.45
N ASP A 254 -1.66 -8.19 -15.71
CA ASP A 254 -2.33 -8.83 -14.58
C ASP A 254 -2.14 -7.98 -13.33
N GLU A 255 -3.25 -7.45 -12.81
CA GLU A 255 -3.34 -6.74 -11.54
C GLU A 255 -2.92 -7.68 -10.40
N ALA A 256 -1.63 -7.76 -10.10
CA ALA A 256 -1.14 -8.62 -9.04
C ALA A 256 -1.44 -7.99 -7.66
N ILE A 257 -2.68 -8.15 -7.19
CA ILE A 257 -3.04 -7.88 -5.80
C ILE A 257 -2.38 -8.95 -4.92
N TYR A 258 -1.38 -8.55 -4.14
CA TYR A 258 -0.76 -9.46 -3.19
C TYR A 258 -1.50 -9.39 -1.86
N LEU A 259 -2.13 -10.51 -1.51
CA LEU A 259 -2.93 -10.63 -0.30
C LEU A 259 -2.20 -11.47 0.76
N GLY A 260 -1.95 -10.87 1.93
CA GLY A 260 -1.27 -11.51 3.04
C GLY A 260 -2.10 -11.48 4.32
N GLY A 261 -2.32 -12.65 4.92
CA GLY A 261 -2.95 -12.72 6.26
C GLY A 261 -4.47 -12.68 6.28
N ALA A 262 -5.17 -13.11 5.22
CA ALA A 262 -6.63 -13.17 5.19
C ALA A 262 -7.23 -13.84 6.44
N HIS A 263 -6.63 -14.96 6.88
CA HIS A 263 -7.06 -15.69 8.06
C HIS A 263 -6.90 -14.93 9.38
N ASN A 264 -6.06 -13.89 9.43
CA ASN A 264 -5.88 -13.08 10.64
C ASN A 264 -7.09 -12.18 10.93
N ILE A 265 -7.88 -11.83 9.91
CA ILE A 265 -9.15 -11.12 10.12
C ILE A 265 -10.07 -11.92 11.06
N LEU A 266 -10.06 -13.24 10.93
CA LEU A 266 -10.90 -14.14 11.75
C LEU A 266 -10.51 -14.16 13.23
N LYS A 267 -9.33 -13.62 13.59
CA LYS A 267 -8.88 -13.51 14.98
C LYS A 267 -9.37 -12.23 15.66
N GLN A 268 -9.89 -11.26 14.90
CA GLN A 268 -10.30 -9.97 15.40
C GLN A 268 -11.74 -10.04 15.95
N PRO A 269 -12.01 -9.47 17.16
CA PRO A 269 -13.29 -9.62 17.83
C PRO A 269 -14.48 -9.05 17.05
N GLU A 270 -14.26 -8.03 16.22
CA GLU A 270 -15.29 -7.42 15.35
C GLU A 270 -15.83 -8.37 14.27
N TYR A 271 -15.04 -9.39 13.90
CA TYR A 271 -15.33 -10.36 12.84
C TYR A 271 -15.72 -11.75 13.39
N SER A 272 -16.16 -11.81 14.65
CA SER A 272 -16.76 -13.01 15.25
C SER A 272 -18.06 -13.43 14.56
N ASP A 273 -18.70 -12.51 13.83
CA ASP A 273 -19.93 -12.73 13.07
C ASP A 273 -19.62 -13.12 11.61
N ILE A 274 -20.07 -14.31 11.22
CA ILE A 274 -19.92 -14.89 9.88
C ILE A 274 -20.51 -13.96 8.79
N ALA A 275 -21.57 -13.19 9.08
CA ALA A 275 -22.15 -12.26 8.12
C ALA A 275 -21.20 -11.10 7.79
N LYS A 276 -20.50 -10.56 8.80
CA LYS A 276 -19.50 -9.49 8.60
C LYS A 276 -18.28 -9.99 7.83
N VAL A 277 -17.83 -11.22 8.13
CA VAL A 277 -16.75 -11.87 7.37
C VAL A 277 -17.15 -12.04 5.92
N ARG A 278 -18.37 -12.51 5.64
CA ARG A 278 -18.88 -12.68 4.27
C ARG A 278 -18.92 -11.38 3.48
N ASN A 279 -19.40 -10.28 4.09
CA ASN A 279 -19.45 -8.97 3.45
C ASN A 279 -18.05 -8.41 3.14
N LEU A 280 -17.07 -8.67 4.02
CA LEU A 280 -15.69 -8.27 3.75
C LEU A 280 -15.07 -9.13 2.64
N MET A 281 -15.30 -10.44 2.66
CA MET A 281 -14.80 -11.34 1.61
C MET A 281 -15.40 -10.99 0.25
N SER A 282 -16.69 -10.66 0.17
CA SER A 282 -17.28 -10.19 -1.10
C SER A 282 -16.66 -8.88 -1.58
N PHE A 283 -16.33 -7.95 -0.69
CA PHE A 283 -15.62 -6.72 -1.07
C PHE A 283 -14.18 -6.97 -1.55
N ILE A 284 -13.52 -8.04 -1.06
CA ILE A 284 -12.18 -8.43 -1.50
C ILE A 284 -12.24 -9.22 -2.82
N GLU A 285 -13.33 -9.96 -3.06
CA GLU A 285 -13.55 -10.78 -4.26
C GLU A 285 -14.17 -10.01 -5.44
N ASP A 286 -14.83 -8.87 -5.19
CA ASP A 286 -15.28 -7.94 -6.23
C ASP A 286 -14.05 -7.18 -6.79
N GLU A 287 -13.30 -7.86 -7.67
CA GLU A 287 -12.39 -7.25 -8.64
C GLU A 287 -13.24 -6.61 -9.76
N ASP A 288 -13.63 -5.34 -9.58
CA ASP A 288 -14.12 -4.45 -10.65
C ASP A 288 -13.59 -3.01 -10.44
#